data_AF-A0A258XS72-F1
#
_entry.id   AF-A0A258XS72-F1
#
_cell.length_a   1.000
_cell.length_b   1.000
_cell.length_c   1.000
_cell.angle_alpha   90.00
_cell.angle_beta   90.00
_cell.angle_gamma   90.00
#
_symmetry.space_group_name_H-M   'P 1'
#
loop_
_entity.id
_entity.type
_entity.pdbx_description
1 polymer ?
#
loop_
_entity_poly.entity_id
_entity_poly.type
_entity_poly.pdbx_seq_one_letter_code
_entity_poly.pdbx_strand_id
1 'polypeptide(L)'
;MLNKTLFAVGLLGLAVSASQPAFAGTRVVGYADLDLSTNEGQVKLDNRLRTAAKQACEFDRKDLPQVEFESARQCYFKSLADARRAKDDLRPRTAMARK
;
A
#
# COMPACT_ATOMS: atom_id res chain seq x y z
N MET A 1 31.66 -29.00 -43.63
CA MET A 1 31.40 -29.29 -42.21
C MET A 1 32.26 -28.34 -41.37
N LEU A 2 31.70 -27.26 -40.84
CA LEU A 2 32.20 -26.62 -39.62
C LEU A 2 31.06 -25.82 -39.00
N ASN A 3 30.68 -26.27 -37.80
CA ASN A 3 29.50 -25.90 -37.05
C ASN A 3 29.79 -24.75 -36.07
N LYS A 4 28.72 -24.01 -35.73
CA LYS A 4 28.40 -23.42 -34.40
C LYS A 4 29.39 -22.42 -33.79
N THR A 5 28.98 -21.15 -33.76
CA THR A 5 29.27 -20.18 -32.68
C THR A 5 28.08 -19.21 -32.58
N LEU A 6 27.06 -19.53 -31.78
CA LEU A 6 26.82 -18.99 -30.43
C LEU A 6 26.56 -17.47 -30.41
N PHE A 7 25.29 -17.09 -30.57
CA PHE A 7 24.79 -15.78 -30.16
C PHE A 7 24.70 -15.76 -28.62
N ALA A 8 25.65 -15.07 -27.97
CA ALA A 8 25.55 -14.75 -26.56
C ALA A 8 24.54 -13.60 -26.39
N VAL A 9 23.26 -13.93 -26.20
CA VAL A 9 22.23 -12.97 -25.80
C VAL A 9 22.43 -12.67 -24.32
N GLY A 10 23.04 -11.54 -24.03
CA GLY A 10 23.15 -11.00 -22.68
C GLY A 10 21.77 -10.60 -22.15
N LEU A 11 21.17 -11.46 -21.32
CA LEU A 11 20.02 -11.11 -20.50
C LEU A 11 20.49 -10.14 -19.41
N LEU A 12 20.30 -8.84 -19.65
CA LEU A 12 20.31 -7.85 -18.58
C LEU A 12 19.10 -8.12 -17.67
N GLY A 13 19.35 -8.88 -16.62
CA GLY A 13 18.42 -9.09 -15.52
C GLY A 13 18.12 -7.76 -14.84
N LEU A 14 16.99 -7.15 -15.21
CA LEU A 14 16.35 -6.13 -14.41
C LEU A 14 15.90 -6.80 -13.11
N ALA A 15 16.77 -6.78 -12.10
CA ALA A 15 16.38 -7.05 -10.72
C ALA A 15 15.41 -5.94 -10.30
N VAL A 16 14.13 -6.12 -10.64
CA VAL A 16 13.05 -5.39 -9.97
C VAL A 16 13.10 -5.89 -8.53
N SER A 17 13.77 -5.12 -7.68
CA SER A 17 13.63 -5.20 -6.24
C SER A 17 12.18 -4.85 -5.92
N ALA A 18 11.28 -5.82 -6.13
CA ALA A 18 9.92 -5.75 -5.64
C ALA A 18 10.05 -5.63 -4.13
N SER A 19 9.87 -4.42 -3.62
CA SER A 19 9.82 -4.14 -2.20
C SER A 19 8.57 -4.79 -1.66
N GLN A 20 8.65 -6.10 -1.44
CA GLN A 20 7.59 -6.91 -0.84
C GLN A 20 7.20 -6.18 0.44
N PRO A 21 5.94 -5.75 0.58
CA PRO A 21 5.49 -5.24 1.86
C PRO A 21 5.71 -6.41 2.82
N ALA A 22 6.59 -6.23 3.81
CA ALA A 22 6.62 -7.11 4.96
C ALA A 22 5.16 -7.22 5.42
N PHE A 23 4.59 -8.41 5.29
CA PHE A 23 3.16 -8.65 5.38
C PHE A 23 2.67 -8.36 6.80
N ALA A 24 2.44 -7.09 7.08
CA ALA A 24 1.45 -6.64 8.03
C ALA A 24 0.09 -7.17 7.56
N GLY A 25 -0.67 -7.77 8.47
CA GLY A 25 -1.92 -8.44 8.13
C GLY A 25 -2.82 -7.58 7.25
N THR A 26 -3.36 -8.15 6.18
CA THR A 26 -4.24 -7.41 5.27
C THR A 26 -5.52 -7.02 6.00
N ARG A 27 -5.86 -5.72 6.00
CA ARG A 27 -7.10 -5.20 6.58
C ARG A 27 -7.95 -4.54 5.50
N VAL A 28 -9.22 -4.93 5.44
CA VAL A 28 -10.20 -4.34 4.52
C VAL A 28 -10.91 -3.18 5.22
N VAL A 29 -10.98 -2.02 4.56
CA VAL A 29 -11.67 -0.83 5.07
C VAL A 29 -12.86 -0.51 4.18
N GLY A 30 -14.07 -0.64 4.74
CA GLY A 30 -15.31 -0.26 4.08
C GLY A 30 -15.48 1.26 3.99
N TYR A 31 -15.95 1.72 2.83
CA TYR A 31 -16.21 3.14 2.54
C TYR A 31 -17.56 3.39 1.85
N ALA A 32 -18.40 2.37 1.67
CA ALA A 32 -19.67 2.48 0.95
C ALA A 32 -20.68 3.45 1.61
N ASP A 33 -20.50 3.72 2.90
CA ASP A 33 -21.29 4.67 3.69
C ASP A 33 -20.78 6.12 3.60
N LEU A 34 -19.64 6.35 2.94
CA LEU A 34 -18.98 7.64 2.88
C LEU A 34 -19.14 8.28 1.50
N ASP A 35 -19.58 9.55 1.48
CA ASP A 35 -19.53 10.36 0.26
C ASP A 35 -18.11 10.89 0.03
N LEU A 36 -17.33 10.16 -0.77
CA LEU A 36 -15.94 10.51 -1.11
C LEU A 36 -15.83 11.73 -2.05
N SER A 37 -16.94 12.25 -2.58
CA SER A 37 -16.94 13.52 -3.33
C SER A 37 -16.82 14.74 -2.41
N THR A 38 -17.13 14.57 -1.11
CA THR A 38 -17.05 15.62 -0.10
C THR A 38 -15.72 15.59 0.64
N ASN A 39 -15.28 16.74 1.15
CA ASN A 39 -14.11 16.80 2.04
C ASN A 39 -14.34 15.99 3.31
N GLU A 40 -15.56 16.01 3.86
CA GLU A 40 -15.90 15.28 5.08
C GLU A 40 -15.76 13.77 4.90
N GLY A 41 -16.32 13.20 3.83
CA GLY A 41 -16.19 11.77 3.54
C GLY A 41 -14.76 11.33 3.28
N GLN A 42 -13.96 12.18 2.62
CA GLN A 42 -12.52 11.93 2.43
C GLN A 42 -11.74 11.92 3.74
N VAL A 43 -12.04 12.84 4.66
CA VAL A 43 -11.41 12.90 5.99
C VAL A 43 -11.82 11.69 6.83
N LYS A 44 -13.11 11.30 6.81
CA LYS A 44 -13.58 10.09 7.50
C LYS A 44 -12.86 8.84 6.99
N LEU A 45 -12.72 8.69 5.68
CA LEU A 45 -11.97 7.57 5.11
C LEU A 45 -10.49 7.62 5.49
N ASP A 46 -9.82 8.78 5.42
CA ASP A 46 -8.41 8.90 5.82
C ASP A 46 -8.21 8.48 7.29
N ASN A 47 -9.11 8.87 8.19
CA ASN A 47 -9.07 8.44 9.60
C ASN A 47 -9.24 6.93 9.78
N ARG A 48 -10.14 6.31 8.99
CA ARG A 48 -10.30 4.84 8.99
C ARG A 48 -9.03 4.15 8.49
N LEU A 49 -8.45 4.62 7.39
CA LEU A 49 -7.19 4.08 6.85
C LEU A 49 -6.03 4.20 7.84
N ARG A 50 -5.92 5.33 8.54
CA ARG A 50 -4.90 5.50 9.60
C ARG A 50 -5.08 4.50 10.73
N THR A 51 -6.31 4.26 11.17
CA THR A 51 -6.61 3.30 12.24
C THR A 51 -6.30 1.86 11.78
N ALA A 52 -6.72 1.50 10.56
CA ALA A 52 -6.44 0.19 9.98
C ALA A 52 -4.93 -0.04 9.80
N ALA A 53 -4.18 0.97 9.34
CA ALA A 53 -2.73 0.88 9.20
C ALA A 53 -2.02 0.70 10.55
N LYS A 54 -2.47 1.39 11.61
CA LYS A 54 -1.94 1.18 12.97
C LYS A 54 -2.15 -0.26 13.43
N GLN A 55 -3.37 -0.78 13.27
CA GLN A 55 -3.72 -2.14 13.68
C GLN A 55 -3.02 -3.22 12.84
N ALA A 56 -2.84 -2.98 11.54
CA ALA A 56 -2.14 -3.92 10.65
C ALA A 56 -0.65 -4.01 10.99
N CYS A 57 -0.03 -2.88 11.32
CA CYS A 57 1.40 -2.76 11.64
C CYS A 57 1.68 -2.82 13.15
N GLU A 58 0.65 -3.04 13.98
CA GLU A 58 0.74 -3.14 15.44
C GLU A 58 1.41 -1.91 16.09
N PHE A 59 1.29 -0.76 15.43
CA PHE A 59 1.92 0.50 15.82
C PHE A 59 1.21 1.19 16.99
N ASP A 60 0.06 0.67 17.42
CA ASP A 60 -0.69 1.12 18.60
C ASP A 60 -0.42 0.29 19.87
N ARG A 61 0.46 -0.72 19.80
CA ARG A 61 0.88 -1.49 20.98
C ARG A 61 1.65 -0.59 21.96
N LYS A 62 1.28 -0.65 23.24
CA LYS A 62 1.85 0.19 24.31
C LYS A 62 3.24 -0.28 24.78
N ASP A 63 3.54 -1.56 24.56
CA ASP A 63 4.69 -2.30 25.03
C ASP A 63 5.63 -2.72 23.89
N LEU A 64 5.57 -2.01 22.75
CA LEU A 64 6.36 -2.32 21.57
C LEU A 64 7.87 -2.13 21.85
N PRO A 65 8.72 -3.15 21.67
CA PRO A 65 10.17 -3.02 21.84
C PRO A 65 10.75 -1.96 20.90
N GLN A 66 11.77 -1.22 21.35
CA GLN A 66 12.42 -0.17 20.54
C GLN A 66 12.92 -0.69 19.18
N VAL A 67 13.40 -1.94 19.15
CA VAL A 67 13.86 -2.61 17.93
C VAL A 67 12.73 -2.89 16.93
N GLU A 68 11.51 -3.09 17.43
CA GLU A 68 10.32 -3.29 16.59
C GLU A 68 9.65 -1.96 16.23
N PHE A 69 9.80 -0.92 17.06
CA PHE A 69 9.18 0.40 16.85
C PHE A 69 9.52 1.00 15.49
N GLU A 70 10.79 0.99 15.08
CA GLU A 70 11.19 1.53 13.78
C GLU A 70 10.58 0.72 12.63
N SER A 71 10.50 -0.60 12.76
CA SER A 71 9.87 -1.47 11.75
C SER A 71 8.36 -1.23 11.64
N ALA A 72 7.65 -1.12 12.77
CA ALA A 72 6.23 -0.82 12.84
C ALA A 72 5.91 0.58 12.31
N ARG A 73 6.79 1.55 12.59
CA ARG A 73 6.71 2.92 12.07
C ARG A 73 6.85 2.95 10.55
N GLN A 74 7.86 2.27 10.00
CA GLN A 74 8.04 2.17 8.55
C GLN A 74 6.85 1.47 7.87
N CYS A 75 6.35 0.39 8.48
CA CYS A 75 5.13 -0.29 8.04
C CYS A 75 3.93 0.66 8.01
N TYR A 76 3.71 1.43 9.08
CA TYR A 76 2.60 2.37 9.19
C TYR A 76 2.65 3.42 8.08
N PHE A 77 3.81 4.04 7.86
CA PHE A 77 3.95 5.08 6.83
C PHE A 77 3.77 4.52 5.42
N LYS A 78 4.35 3.35 5.12
CA LYS A 78 4.19 2.70 3.82
C LYS A 78 2.73 2.32 3.57
N SER A 79 2.11 1.62 4.52
CA SER A 79 0.72 1.17 4.42
C SER A 79 -0.25 2.35 4.28
N LEU A 80 -0.02 3.44 5.01
CA LEU A 80 -0.86 4.64 4.89
C LEU A 80 -0.65 5.35 3.55
N ALA A 81 0.57 5.41 3.02
CA ALA A 81 0.84 5.97 1.71
C ALA A 81 0.14 5.16 0.60
N ASP A 82 0.24 3.82 0.66
CA ASP A 82 -0.40 2.92 -0.30
C ASP A 82 -1.93 3.05 -0.23
N ALA A 83 -2.49 3.07 0.98
CA ALA A 83 -3.93 3.26 1.19
C ALA A 83 -4.45 4.61 0.65
N ARG A 84 -3.65 5.67 0.77
CA ARG A 84 -3.99 7.00 0.21
C ARG A 84 -3.97 7.02 -1.30
N ARG A 85 -2.99 6.37 -1.93
CA ARG A 85 -2.97 6.20 -3.39
C ARG A 85 -4.21 5.45 -3.87
N ALA A 86 -4.60 4.39 -3.16
CA ALA A 86 -5.82 3.66 -3.47
C ALA A 86 -7.08 4.53 -3.31
N LYS A 87 -7.16 5.36 -2.26
CA LYS A 87 -8.23 6.34 -2.08
C LYS A 87 -8.33 7.33 -3.24
N ASP A 88 -7.18 7.85 -3.70
CA ASP A 88 -7.16 8.83 -4.79
C ASP A 88 -7.62 8.22 -6.13
N ASP A 89 -7.38 6.92 -6.35
CA ASP A 89 -7.90 6.15 -7.50
C ASP A 89 -9.43 5.90 -7.42
N LEU A 90 -10.00 5.82 -6.21
CA LEU A 90 -11.44 5.67 -6.03
C LEU A 90 -12.23 6.95 -6.37
N ARG A 91 -11.64 8.13 -6.12
CA ARG A 91 -12.30 9.43 -6.34
C ARG A 91 -12.81 9.66 -7.77
N PRO A 92 -12.01 9.44 -8.84
CA PRO A 92 -12.50 9.59 -10.21
C PRO A 92 -13.61 8.58 -10.55
N ARG A 93 -13.60 7.38 -9.95
CA ARG A 93 -14.64 6.36 -10.16
C ARG A 93 -15.97 6.77 -9.53
N THR A 94 -15.96 7.34 -8.32
CA THR A 94 -17.18 7.84 -7.67
C THR A 94 -17.75 9.07 -8.37
N ALA A 95 -16.90 9.91 -8.99
CA ALA A 95 -17.36 11.04 -9.79
C ALA A 95 -18.06 10.59 -11.09
N MET A 96 -17.61 9.49 -11.70
CA MET A 96 -18.19 8.95 -12.95
C MET A 96 -19.43 8.08 -12.71
N ALA A 97 -19.56 7.43 -11.55
CA ALA A 97 -20.69 6.56 -11.21
C ALA A 97 -22.02 7.31 -10.96
N ARG A 98 -22.02 8.65 -10.97
CA ARG A 98 -23.20 9.49 -10.74
C ARG A 98 -23.91 9.93 -12.04
N LYS A 99 -23.54 9.38 -13.19
CA LYS A 99 -24.11 9.71 -14.51
C LYS A 99 -24.95 8.55 -15.03
#